data_AF-A0A8S2WUA8-F1
#
_entry.id   AF-A0A8S2WUA8-F1
#
_cell.length_a   1.000
_cell.length_b   1.000
_cell.length_c   1.000
_cell.angle_alpha   90.00
_cell.angle_beta   90.00
_cell.angle_gamma   90.00
#
_symmetry.space_group_name_H-M   'P 1'
#
loop_
_entity.id
_entity.type
_entity.pdbx_description
1 polymer ?
#
loop_
_entity_poly.entity_id
_entity_poly.type
_entity_poly.pdbx_seq_one_letter_code
_entity_poly.pdbx_strand_id
1 'polypeptide(L)'
;MFVCLGRLGSIDASAVIPDPTTVSRKIHSLADDQRKKLNESTAFMLKNIMVFGLTLDYWKNSYTGHSYLTINMYFSKNGDMKSIMLKTMLFTAAKTGENTKKSE
;
A
#
# COMPACT_ATOMS: atom_id res chain seq x y z
N MET A 1 3.39 21.49 29.56
CA MET A 1 2.05 20.95 29.88
C MET A 1 1.09 21.52 28.85
N PHE A 2 0.71 20.74 27.84
CA PHE A 2 -0.20 21.18 26.78
C PHE A 2 -1.62 20.79 27.18
N VAL A 3 -2.46 21.78 27.51
CA VAL A 3 -3.84 21.56 27.94
C VAL A 3 -4.76 21.93 26.77
N CYS A 4 -5.44 20.94 26.20
CA CYS A 4 -6.45 21.18 25.16
C CYS A 4 -7.75 21.63 25.85
N LEU A 5 -8.11 22.91 25.69
CA LEU A 5 -9.33 23.50 26.24
C LEU A 5 -10.51 23.27 25.30
N GLY A 6 -11.34 22.26 25.60
CA GLY A 6 -12.59 21.99 24.89
C GLY A 6 -13.69 21.56 25.86
N ARG A 7 -14.41 22.52 26.45
CA ARG A 7 -15.72 22.43 27.16
C ARG A 7 -16.00 21.27 28.14
N LEU A 8 -15.05 20.39 28.46
CA LEU A 8 -15.16 19.21 29.32
C LEU A 8 -13.98 19.16 30.30
N GLY A 9 -13.90 20.10 31.24
CA GLY A 9 -12.85 20.10 32.29
C GLY A 9 -11.40 20.15 31.77
N SER A 10 -10.44 20.22 32.70
CA SER A 10 -9.03 20.05 32.39
C SER A 10 -8.71 18.56 32.32
N ILE A 11 -8.74 17.98 31.12
CA ILE A 11 -8.31 16.60 30.90
C ILE A 11 -6.81 16.62 30.56
N ASP A 12 -6.04 15.76 31.22
CA ASP A 12 -4.62 15.59 30.89
C ASP A 12 -4.47 15.05 29.46
N ALA A 13 -3.64 15.71 28.65
CA ALA A 13 -3.40 15.32 27.27
C ALA A 13 -2.83 13.90 27.16
N SER A 14 -2.15 13.41 28.20
CA SER A 14 -1.66 12.02 28.26
C SER A 14 -2.78 10.98 28.26
N ALA A 15 -3.98 11.34 28.75
CA ALA A 15 -5.14 10.47 28.77
C ALA A 15 -5.92 10.46 27.44
N VAL A 16 -5.68 11.46 26.58
CA VAL A 16 -6.39 11.63 25.30
C VAL A 16 -5.54 11.19 24.12
N ILE A 17 -4.22 11.43 24.17
CA ILE A 17 -3.31 11.10 23.07
C ILE A 17 -2.92 9.62 23.16
N PRO A 18 -3.26 8.80 22.14
CA PRO A 18 -2.91 7.39 22.15
C PRO A 18 -1.39 7.20 22.02
N ASP A 19 -0.88 6.16 22.68
CA ASP A 19 0.52 5.75 22.55
C ASP A 19 0.88 5.48 21.07
N PRO A 20 2.09 5.81 20.61
CA PRO A 20 2.53 5.56 19.23
C PRO A 20 2.31 4.12 18.74
N THR A 21 2.40 3.12 19.63
CA THR A 21 2.11 1.72 19.29
C THR A 21 0.63 1.49 18.97
N THR A 22 -0.27 2.23 19.60
CA THR A 22 -1.71 2.19 19.34
C THR A 22 -2.03 2.82 17.99
N VAL A 23 -1.38 3.95 17.66
CA VAL A 23 -1.48 4.56 16.33
C VAL A 23 -0.96 3.61 15.25
N SER A 24 0.23 3.03 15.45
CA SER A 24 0.84 2.07 14.52
C SER A 24 -0.07 0.86 14.26
N ARG A 25 -0.58 0.21 15.32
CA ARG A 25 -1.53 -0.91 15.19
C ARG A 25 -2.81 -0.51 14.45
N LYS A 26 -3.34 0.68 14.72
CA LYS A 26 -4.55 1.15 14.06
C LYS A 26 -4.31 1.41 12.57
N ILE A 27 -3.18 2.02 12.21
CA ILE A 27 -2.78 2.23 10.81
C ILE A 27 -2.61 0.90 10.10
N HIS A 28 -1.94 -0.08 10.72
CA HIS A 28 -1.81 -1.43 10.16
C HIS A 28 -3.17 -2.08 9.89
N SER A 29 -4.08 -2.07 10.88
CA SER A 29 -5.44 -2.60 10.71
C SER A 29 -6.21 -1.90 9.61
N LEU A 30 -6.14 -0.56 9.53
CA LEU A 30 -6.80 0.20 8.46
C LEU A 30 -6.21 -0.12 7.08
N ALA A 31 -4.88 -0.27 6.99
CA ALA A 31 -4.21 -0.62 5.75
C ALA A 31 -4.61 -2.03 5.28
N ASP A 32 -4.73 -2.99 6.20
CA ASP A 32 -5.16 -4.36 5.89
C ASP A 32 -6.63 -4.40 5.45
N ASP A 33 -7.52 -3.66 6.11
CA ASP A 33 -8.92 -3.54 5.71
C ASP A 33 -9.06 -2.93 4.30
N GLN A 34 -8.29 -1.88 4.00
CA GLN A 34 -8.27 -1.26 2.67
C GLN A 34 -7.70 -2.21 1.63
N ARG A 35 -6.62 -2.94 1.96
CA ARG A 35 -6.03 -3.94 1.07
C ARG A 35 -7.01 -5.06 0.76
N LYS A 36 -7.78 -5.53 1.75
CA LYS A 36 -8.83 -6.55 1.53
C LYS A 36 -9.90 -6.06 0.55
N LYS A 37 -10.42 -4.84 0.74
CA LYS A 37 -11.40 -4.23 -0.18
C LYS A 37 -10.85 -4.06 -1.60
N LEU A 38 -9.61 -3.59 -1.71
CA LEU A 38 -8.90 -3.47 -2.99
C LEU A 38 -8.73 -4.83 -3.67
N ASN A 39 -8.34 -5.86 -2.93
CA ASN A 39 -8.17 -7.21 -3.45
C ASN A 39 -9.50 -7.80 -3.94
N GLU A 40 -10.58 -7.64 -3.18
CA GLU A 40 -11.92 -8.09 -3.59
C GLU A 40 -12.39 -7.37 -4.86
N SER A 41 -12.25 -6.04 -4.90
CA SER A 41 -12.59 -5.24 -6.09
C SER A 41 -11.71 -5.61 -7.29
N THR A 42 -10.41 -5.83 -7.07
CA THR A 42 -9.46 -6.19 -8.13
C THR A 42 -9.73 -7.59 -8.65
N ALA A 43 -10.03 -8.56 -7.77
CA ALA A 43 -10.41 -9.91 -8.16
C ALA A 43 -11.72 -9.92 -8.95
N PHE A 44 -12.71 -9.11 -8.56
CA PHE A 44 -13.93 -8.92 -9.34
C PHE A 44 -13.65 -8.29 -10.71
N MET A 45 -12.80 -7.27 -10.77
CA MET A 45 -12.41 -6.64 -12.04
C MET A 45 -11.66 -7.62 -12.95
N LEU A 46 -10.68 -8.34 -12.42
CA LEU A 46 -9.88 -9.35 -13.15
C LEU A 46 -10.74 -10.46 -13.76
N LYS A 47 -11.82 -10.88 -13.08
CA LYS A 47 -12.78 -11.85 -13.64
C LYS A 47 -13.54 -11.34 -14.87
N ASN A 48 -13.70 -10.02 -14.99
CA ASN A 48 -14.51 -9.39 -16.03
C ASN A 48 -13.68 -8.68 -17.12
N ILE A 49 -12.36 -8.54 -16.91
CA ILE A 49 -11.45 -7.92 -17.88
C ILE A 49 -10.91 -9.01 -18.81
N MET A 50 -11.27 -8.94 -20.09
CA MET A 50 -10.74 -9.84 -21.12
C MET A 50 -9.29 -9.52 -21.52
N VAL A 51 -8.88 -8.25 -21.43
CA VAL A 51 -7.57 -7.79 -21.89
C VAL A 51 -6.96 -6.85 -20.86
N PHE A 52 -5.81 -7.23 -20.32
CA PHE A 52 -5.00 -6.42 -19.42
C PHE A 52 -3.53 -6.48 -19.84
N GLY A 53 -2.80 -5.40 -19.58
CA GLY A 53 -1.35 -5.34 -19.66
C GLY A 53 -0.74 -5.20 -18.28
N LEU A 54 0.43 -5.77 -18.07
CA LEU A 54 1.21 -5.59 -16.85
C LEU A 54 2.50 -4.84 -17.19
N THR A 55 2.88 -3.88 -16.36
CA THR A 55 4.22 -3.28 -16.40
C THR A 55 4.95 -3.57 -15.10
N LEU A 56 6.26 -3.77 -15.23
CA LEU A 56 7.17 -4.01 -14.13
C LEU A 56 8.15 -2.85 -14.07
N ASP A 57 7.95 -1.97 -13.10
CA ASP A 57 8.78 -0.78 -12.92
C ASP A 57 9.82 -1.04 -11.84
N TYR A 58 11.06 -1.24 -12.28
CA TYR A 58 12.20 -1.38 -11.40
C TYR A 58 12.92 -0.05 -11.22
N TRP A 59 13.13 0.35 -9.98
CA TRP A 59 13.83 1.61 -9.67
C TRP A 59 14.68 1.47 -8.40
N LYS A 60 15.70 2.30 -8.28
CA LYS A 60 16.59 2.34 -7.11
C LYS A 60 16.51 3.70 -6.45
N ASN A 61 16.25 3.71 -5.16
CA ASN A 61 16.33 4.91 -4.35
C ASN A 61 17.81 5.21 -4.05
N SER A 62 18.34 6.33 -4.56
CA SER A 62 19.75 6.71 -4.40
C SER A 62 20.11 7.07 -2.96
N TYR A 63 19.18 7.59 -2.17
CA TYR A 63 19.40 7.98 -0.79
C TYR A 63 19.49 6.77 0.15
N THR A 64 18.54 5.83 0.03
CA THR A 64 18.52 4.63 0.88
C THR A 64 19.35 3.47 0.32
N GLY A 65 19.75 3.54 -0.96
CA GLY A 65 20.42 2.46 -1.68
C GLY A 65 19.51 1.26 -2.02
N HIS A 66 18.26 1.27 -1.57
CA HIS A 66 17.31 0.19 -1.79
C HIS A 66 16.78 0.16 -3.21
N SER A 67 16.56 -1.06 -3.72
CA SER A 67 15.92 -1.29 -5.01
C SER A 67 14.49 -1.75 -4.79
N TYR A 68 13.61 -1.31 -5.67
CA TYR A 68 12.18 -1.61 -5.60
C TYR A 68 11.69 -2.13 -6.94
N LEU A 69 10.75 -3.05 -6.89
CA LEU A 69 9.99 -3.53 -8.04
C LEU A 69 8.52 -3.19 -7.82
N THR A 70 7.93 -2.49 -8.76
CA THR A 70 6.50 -2.14 -8.76
C THR A 70 5.80 -2.85 -9.89
N ILE A 71 4.68 -3.51 -9.58
CA ILE A 71 3.83 -4.21 -10.54
C ILE A 71 2.59 -3.36 -10.75
N ASN A 72 2.41 -2.87 -11.97
CA ASN A 72 1.25 -2.09 -12.38
C ASN A 72 0.42 -2.88 -13.38
N MET A 73 -0.90 -2.82 -13.23
CA MET A 73 -1.86 -3.40 -14.16
C MET A 73 -2.61 -2.31 -14.89
N TYR A 74 -2.73 -2.45 -16.20
CA TYR A 74 -3.47 -1.57 -17.08
C TYR A 74 -4.57 -2.35 -17.78
N PHE A 75 -5.76 -1.77 -17.86
CA PHE A 75 -6.90 -2.37 -18.55
C PHE A 75 -7.84 -1.31 -19.09
N SER A 76 -8.58 -1.65 -20.14
CA SER A 76 -9.65 -0.79 -20.66
C SER A 76 -10.97 -1.11 -19.96
N LYS A 77 -11.66 -0.07 -19.49
CA LYS A 77 -13.02 -0.17 -18.94
C LYS A 77 -13.86 0.95 -19.53
N ASN A 78 -14.93 0.59 -20.26
CA ASN A 78 -15.84 1.54 -20.91
C ASN A 78 -15.14 2.51 -21.88
N GLY A 79 -14.08 2.06 -22.57
CA GLY A 79 -13.30 2.89 -23.48
C GLY A 79 -12.20 3.72 -22.82
N ASP A 80 -12.16 3.78 -21.48
CA ASP A 80 -11.08 4.45 -20.74
C ASP A 80 -9.99 3.47 -20.34
N MET A 81 -8.72 3.89 -20.48
CA MET A 81 -7.59 3.19 -19.88
C MET A 81 -7.54 3.48 -18.38
N LYS A 82 -7.54 2.42 -17.56
CA LYS A 82 -7.38 2.49 -16.10
C LYS A 82 -6.09 1.78 -15.71
N SER A 83 -5.46 2.26 -14.64
CA SER A 83 -4.28 1.64 -14.05
C SER A 83 -4.49 1.37 -12.56
N ILE A 84 -3.94 0.26 -12.08
CA ILE A 84 -3.94 -0.13 -10.68
C ILE A 84 -2.54 -0.61 -10.32
N MET A 85 -1.95 -0.03 -9.28
CA MET A 85 -0.72 -0.53 -8.69
C MET A 85 -1.04 -1.74 -7.81
N LEU A 86 -0.54 -2.91 -8.19
CA LEU A 86 -0.82 -4.17 -7.50
C LEU A 86 0.10 -4.35 -6.28
N LYS A 87 1.39 -4.13 -6.47
CA LYS A 87 2.41 -4.39 -5.44
C LYS A 87 3.64 -3.54 -5.70
N THR A 88 4.20 -2.96 -4.64
CA THR A 88 5.59 -2.50 -4.62
C THR A 88 6.33 -3.33 -3.58
N MET A 89 7.46 -3.89 -3.96
CA MET A 89 8.25 -4.76 -3.09
C MET A 89 9.71 -4.29 -3.07
N LEU A 90 10.31 -4.40 -1.89
CA LEU A 90 11.74 -4.25 -1.74
C LEU A 90 12.43 -5.42 -2.46
N PHE A 91 13.26 -5.10 -3.45
CA PHE A 91 13.99 -6.08 -4.23
C PHE A 91 15.42 -6.18 -3.71
N THR A 92 15.63 -7.05 -2.73
CA THR A 92 16.92 -7.27 -2.06
C THR A 92 17.80 -8.32 -2.72
N ALA A 93 17.24 -9.12 -3.63
CA ALA A 93 17.94 -10.24 -4.24
C ALA A 93 18.85 -9.80 -5.41
N ALA A 94 19.87 -10.63 -5.71
CA ALA A 94 20.66 -10.47 -6.93
C ALA A 94 19.76 -10.49 -8.16
N LYS A 95 20.06 -9.63 -9.15
CA LYS A 95 19.29 -9.42 -10.38
C LYS A 95 19.32 -10.65 -11.31
N THR A 96 18.71 -11.74 -10.89
CA THR A 96 18.55 -12.96 -11.69
C THR A 96 17.07 -13.17 -12.01
N GLY A 97 16.78 -13.77 -13.17
CA GLY A 97 15.39 -14.09 -13.57
C GLY A 97 14.66 -14.98 -12.56
N GLU A 98 15.40 -15.81 -11.83
CA GLU A 98 14.86 -16.74 -10.82
C GLU A 98 14.39 -16.02 -9.54
N ASN A 99 15.15 -15.02 -9.08
CA ASN A 99 14.78 -14.25 -7.89
C ASN A 99 13.58 -13.34 -8.13
N THR A 100 13.36 -12.95 -9.38
CA THR A 100 12.18 -12.18 -9.79
C THR A 100 10.91 -13.04 -9.70
N LYS A 101 10.99 -14.33 -10.08
CA LYS A 101 9.88 -15.30 -9.97
C LYS A 101 9.58 -15.75 -8.53
N LYS A 102 10.60 -15.84 -7.66
CA LYS A 102 10.46 -16.35 -6.28
C LYS A 102 9.80 -15.39 -5.28
N SER A 103 9.56 -14.15 -5.67
CA SER A 103 9.00 -13.11 -4.78
C SER A 103 7.46 -13.05 -4.76
N GLU A 104 6.82 -14.04 -5.38
CA GLU A 104 5.39 -14.33 -5.30
C GLU A 104 4.96 -14.72 -3.89
#